data_AF-A0A091TRH9-F1
#
_entry.id   AF-A0A091TRH9-F1
#
_cell.length_a   1.000
_cell.length_b   1.000
_cell.length_c   1.000
_cell.angle_alpha   90.00
_cell.angle_beta   90.00
_cell.angle_gamma   90.00
#
_symmetry.space_group_name_H-M   'P 1'
#
loop_
_entity.id
_entity.type
_entity.pdbx_description
1 polymer ?
#
loop_
_entity_poly.entity_id
_entity_poly.type
_entity_poly.pdbx_seq_one_letter_code
_entity_poly.pdbx_strand_id
1 'polypeptide(L)'
;AAMLGSLRRRWDVYKYRFVPWLALNLRRKRRTLRYVPESSQDKILSDEDVFETLMKIFKALFINDFSRQAHILALLPEIKCKYLELLTVEQKRSKVNSCNHQSQHVFSPEEVLFNTLGFSITRDRSSLVSAGTGVFVTKGFVPKGTVVSMYPGTVYRKHEPIFFQSLGNPFIFRCIDGVLIDGNDKGLSRSVYR
;
A
#
# COMPACT_ATOMS: atom_id res chain seq x y z
N ALA A 1 39.34 -19.21 1.27
CA ALA A 1 39.98 -18.14 0.48
C ALA A 1 39.85 -18.34 -1.05
N ALA A 2 40.08 -19.54 -1.60
CA ALA A 2 40.12 -19.78 -3.06
C ALA A 2 38.78 -19.58 -3.81
N MET A 3 37.63 -19.93 -3.22
CA MET A 3 36.32 -19.76 -3.89
C MET A 3 35.93 -18.28 -4.11
N LEU A 4 36.27 -17.40 -3.16
CA LEU A 4 36.03 -15.96 -3.27
C LEU A 4 36.84 -15.32 -4.40
N GLY A 5 38.08 -15.78 -4.61
CA GLY A 5 38.93 -15.32 -5.72
C GLY A 5 38.39 -15.73 -7.10
N SER A 6 37.85 -16.94 -7.22
CA SER A 6 37.20 -17.46 -8.43
C SER A 6 35.92 -16.68 -8.77
N LEU A 7 35.08 -16.43 -7.77
CA LEU A 7 33.88 -15.60 -7.92
C LEU A 7 34.22 -14.16 -8.34
N ARG A 8 35.26 -13.57 -7.75
CA ARG A 8 35.71 -12.21 -8.09
C ARG A 8 36.22 -12.10 -9.53
N ARG A 9 37.05 -13.05 -9.98
CA ARG A 9 37.51 -13.11 -11.38
C ARG A 9 36.37 -13.35 -12.37
N ARG A 10 35.42 -14.24 -12.04
CA ARG A 10 34.21 -14.44 -12.86
C ARG A 10 33.37 -13.17 -12.93
N TRP A 11 33.17 -12.48 -11.81
CA TRP A 11 32.45 -11.20 -11.77
C TRP A 11 33.15 -10.11 -12.59
N ASP A 12 34.48 -9.99 -12.51
CA ASP A 12 35.24 -8.98 -13.27
C ASP A 12 35.13 -9.17 -14.79
N VAL A 13 35.01 -10.41 -15.27
CA VAL A 13 34.75 -10.73 -16.68
C VAL A 13 33.27 -10.59 -17.04
N TYR A 14 32.37 -10.93 -16.11
CA TYR A 14 30.93 -10.97 -16.35
C TYR A 14 30.27 -9.58 -16.28
N LYS A 15 30.78 -8.67 -15.44
CA LYS A 15 30.22 -7.32 -15.23
C LYS A 15 30.19 -6.51 -16.53
N TYR A 16 31.21 -6.63 -17.38
CA TYR A 16 31.27 -5.94 -18.67
C TYR A 16 30.49 -6.62 -19.79
N ARG A 17 30.08 -7.89 -19.61
CA ARG A 17 29.18 -8.60 -20.55
C ARG A 17 27.72 -8.29 -20.29
N PHE A 18 27.37 -7.98 -19.03
CA PHE A 18 26.01 -7.63 -18.64
C PHE A 18 25.64 -6.20 -19.06
N VAL A 19 26.58 -5.26 -19.05
CA VAL A 19 26.35 -3.84 -19.34
C VAL A 19 25.82 -3.61 -20.78
N PRO A 20 26.38 -4.21 -21.85
CA PRO A 20 25.84 -4.05 -23.20
C PRO A 20 24.42 -4.61 -23.36
N TRP A 21 24.14 -5.79 -22.81
CA TRP A 21 22.80 -6.40 -22.84
C TRP A 21 21.79 -5.57 -22.05
N LEU A 22 22.20 -5.08 -20.88
CA LEU A 22 21.38 -4.22 -20.04
C LEU A 22 21.09 -2.87 -20.73
N ALA A 23 22.09 -2.24 -21.35
CA ALA A 23 21.93 -0.99 -22.09
C ALA A 23 20.95 -1.14 -23.28
N LEU A 24 21.02 -2.26 -24.00
CA LEU A 24 20.10 -2.61 -25.10
C LEU A 24 18.65 -2.81 -24.61
N ASN A 25 18.47 -3.45 -23.46
CA ASN A 25 17.13 -3.76 -22.92
C ASN A 25 16.52 -2.61 -22.09
N LEU A 26 17.32 -1.75 -21.48
CA LEU A 26 16.85 -0.53 -20.79
C LEU A 26 16.22 0.46 -21.78
N ARG A 27 16.77 0.61 -23.00
CA ARG A 27 16.20 1.50 -24.03
C ARG A 27 14.78 1.11 -24.46
N ARG A 28 14.43 -0.18 -24.38
CA ARG A 28 13.09 -0.69 -24.72
C ARG A 28 12.05 -0.42 -23.63
N LYS A 29 12.49 -0.09 -22.40
CA LYS A 29 11.62 0.15 -21.25
C LYS A 29 11.61 1.64 -20.91
N ARG A 30 10.94 2.45 -21.74
CA ARG A 30 10.60 3.82 -21.36
C ARG A 30 9.54 3.74 -20.26
N ARG A 31 9.96 3.93 -19.00
CA ARG A 31 9.02 4.22 -17.92
C ARG A 31 8.30 5.51 -18.25
N THR A 32 6.99 5.55 -18.07
CA THR A 32 6.23 6.79 -18.05
C THR A 32 6.76 7.64 -16.90
N LEU A 33 7.44 8.73 -17.24
CA LEU A 33 7.87 9.71 -16.25
C LEU A 33 6.68 10.62 -15.97
N ARG A 34 6.23 10.65 -14.71
CA ARG A 34 5.26 11.63 -14.24
C ARG A 34 5.92 13.01 -14.31
N TYR A 35 5.30 13.94 -15.03
CA TYR A 35 5.69 15.34 -15.06
C TYR A 35 4.74 16.12 -14.15
N VAL A 36 5.31 16.94 -13.27
CA VAL A 36 4.56 17.87 -12.42
C VAL A 36 5.20 19.25 -12.61
N PRO A 37 4.46 20.28 -13.05
CA PRO A 37 5.02 21.60 -13.34
C PRO A 37 5.65 22.28 -12.12
N GLU A 38 4.97 22.20 -10.97
CA GLU A 38 5.41 22.79 -9.70
C GLU A 38 5.15 21.83 -8.54
N SER A 39 6.04 21.78 -7.54
CA SER A 39 5.87 20.89 -6.38
C SER A 39 4.59 21.20 -5.57
N SER A 40 4.14 22.45 -5.57
CA SER A 40 2.87 22.89 -4.98
C SER A 40 1.64 22.24 -5.62
N GLN A 41 1.73 21.84 -6.89
CA GLN A 41 0.64 21.24 -7.66
C GLN A 41 0.60 19.71 -7.57
N ASP A 42 1.60 19.08 -6.94
CA ASP A 42 1.61 17.62 -6.79
C ASP A 42 0.55 17.13 -5.80
N LYS A 43 0.31 17.92 -4.76
CA LYS A 43 -0.55 17.57 -3.65
C LYS A 43 -1.97 18.10 -3.88
N ILE A 44 -2.84 17.20 -4.31
CA ILE A 44 -4.25 17.51 -4.64
C ILE A 44 -5.12 17.58 -3.39
N LEU A 45 -4.72 16.89 -2.30
CA LEU A 45 -5.46 16.79 -1.04
C LEU A 45 -4.58 17.23 0.13
N SER A 46 -5.16 17.89 1.13
CA SER A 46 -4.43 18.32 2.34
C SER A 46 -3.94 17.11 3.16
N ASP A 47 -2.89 17.28 3.98
CA ASP A 47 -2.43 16.16 4.82
C ASP A 47 -3.47 15.84 5.90
N GLU A 48 -4.20 16.85 6.34
CA GLU A 48 -5.28 16.77 7.31
C GLU A 48 -6.42 15.88 6.78
N ASP A 49 -6.87 16.10 5.54
CA ASP A 49 -7.93 15.28 4.92
C ASP A 49 -7.50 13.82 4.76
N VAL A 50 -6.24 13.61 4.34
CA VAL A 50 -5.66 12.27 4.21
C VAL A 50 -5.57 11.58 5.57
N PHE A 51 -5.04 12.29 6.56
CA PHE A 51 -4.89 11.78 7.93
C PHE A 51 -6.25 11.41 8.54
N GLU A 52 -7.24 12.30 8.47
CA GLU A 52 -8.58 12.04 8.99
C GLU A 52 -9.24 10.85 8.30
N THR A 53 -9.09 10.74 6.97
CA THR A 53 -9.63 9.61 6.22
C THR A 53 -8.98 8.29 6.66
N LEU A 54 -7.66 8.25 6.75
CA LEU A 54 -6.91 7.06 7.20
C LEU A 54 -7.26 6.69 8.64
N MET A 55 -7.34 7.67 9.53
CA MET A 55 -7.71 7.45 10.93
C MET A 55 -9.12 6.90 11.06
N LYS A 56 -10.08 7.44 10.31
CA LYS A 56 -11.45 6.94 10.31
C LYS A 56 -11.52 5.47 9.88
N ILE A 57 -10.84 5.11 8.79
CA ILE A 57 -10.84 3.74 8.23
C ILE A 57 -10.11 2.77 9.16
N PHE A 58 -8.91 3.11 9.63
CA PHE A 58 -8.14 2.21 10.48
C PHE A 58 -8.79 1.99 11.83
N LYS A 59 -9.43 3.02 12.42
CA LYS A 59 -10.24 2.83 13.63
C LYS A 59 -11.37 1.84 13.38
N ALA A 60 -12.12 1.99 12.28
CA ALA A 60 -13.22 1.09 11.94
C ALA A 60 -12.76 -0.35 11.70
N LEU A 61 -11.67 -0.55 10.93
CA LEU A 61 -11.09 -1.87 10.69
C LEU A 61 -10.59 -2.52 11.98
N PHE A 62 -9.93 -1.74 12.83
CA PHE A 62 -9.40 -2.21 14.11
C PHE A 62 -10.53 -2.64 15.06
N ILE A 63 -11.58 -1.84 15.17
CA ILE A 63 -12.76 -2.13 16.00
C ILE A 63 -13.48 -3.39 15.50
N ASN A 64 -13.64 -3.54 14.19
CA ASN A 64 -14.28 -4.71 13.58
C ASN A 64 -13.56 -6.03 13.89
N ASP A 65 -12.22 -6.01 13.99
CA ASP A 65 -11.39 -7.19 14.27
C ASP A 65 -10.82 -7.20 15.71
N PHE A 66 -11.38 -6.39 16.63
CA PHE A 66 -10.80 -6.11 17.94
C PHE A 66 -10.53 -7.37 18.78
N SER A 67 -11.45 -8.34 18.74
CA SER A 67 -11.32 -9.60 19.47
C SER A 67 -10.10 -10.40 19.03
N ARG A 68 -9.77 -10.36 17.73
CA ARG A 68 -8.59 -11.03 17.18
C ARG A 68 -7.30 -10.27 17.47
N GLN A 69 -7.36 -8.97 17.72
CA GLN A 69 -6.20 -8.14 18.08
C GLN A 69 -5.95 -8.00 19.59
N ALA A 70 -6.76 -8.66 20.43
CA ALA A 70 -6.66 -8.60 21.89
C ALA A 70 -5.26 -8.98 22.44
N HIS A 71 -4.55 -9.89 21.77
CA HIS A 71 -3.21 -10.33 22.17
C HIS A 71 -2.14 -9.25 21.95
N ILE A 72 -2.21 -8.49 20.83
CA ILE A 72 -1.32 -7.35 20.58
C ILE A 72 -1.61 -6.24 21.59
N LEU A 73 -2.89 -6.00 21.88
CA LEU A 73 -3.32 -5.00 22.86
C LEU A 73 -2.94 -5.37 24.30
N ALA A 74 -2.78 -6.66 24.62
CA ALA A 74 -2.28 -7.08 25.92
C ALA A 74 -0.82 -6.63 26.13
N LEU A 75 -0.05 -6.45 25.06
CA LEU A 75 1.32 -5.93 25.09
C LEU A 75 1.38 -4.39 25.12
N LEU A 76 0.26 -3.71 24.87
CA LEU A 76 0.16 -2.24 24.76
C LEU A 76 -1.07 -1.72 25.54
N PRO A 77 -1.04 -1.78 26.88
CA PRO A 77 -2.21 -1.50 27.72
C PRO A 77 -2.76 -0.06 27.57
N GLU A 78 -1.90 0.94 27.31
CA GLU A 78 -2.34 2.32 27.10
C GLU A 78 -3.19 2.46 25.83
N ILE A 79 -2.84 1.70 24.79
CA ILE A 79 -3.57 1.68 23.51
C ILE A 79 -4.90 0.94 23.68
N LYS A 80 -4.89 -0.15 24.45
CA LYS A 80 -6.10 -0.94 24.75
C LYS A 80 -7.19 -0.08 25.38
N CYS A 81 -6.86 0.76 26.36
CA CYS A 81 -7.85 1.62 27.03
C CYS A 81 -8.51 2.62 26.05
N LYS A 82 -7.74 3.28 25.19
CA LYS A 82 -8.27 4.23 24.18
C LYS A 82 -9.28 3.57 23.23
N TYR A 83 -8.98 2.37 22.75
CA TYR A 83 -9.89 1.66 21.84
C TYR A 83 -11.10 1.04 22.55
N LEU A 84 -10.96 0.62 23.81
CA LEU A 84 -12.08 0.17 24.63
C LEU A 84 -13.09 1.32 24.87
N GLU A 85 -12.61 2.52 25.16
CA GLU A 85 -13.47 3.70 25.28
C GLU A 85 -14.25 3.96 23.99
N LEU A 86 -13.58 3.93 22.83
CA LEU A 86 -14.22 4.11 21.52
C LEU A 86 -15.27 3.02 21.23
N LEU A 87 -14.96 1.75 21.52
CA LEU A 87 -15.91 0.63 21.41
C LEU A 87 -17.17 0.87 22.24
N THR A 88 -17.03 1.33 23.49
CA THR A 88 -18.20 1.60 24.34
C THR A 88 -19.06 2.76 23.83
N VAL A 89 -18.45 3.78 23.19
CA VAL A 89 -19.18 4.89 22.58
C VAL A 89 -19.94 4.43 21.33
N GLU A 90 -19.33 3.63 20.45
CA GLU A 90 -19.97 3.11 19.24
C GLU A 90 -21.08 2.09 19.55
N GLN A 91 -20.89 1.25 20.56
CA GLN A 91 -21.92 0.31 21.03
C GLN A 91 -23.12 1.03 21.66
N LYS A 92 -22.90 2.15 22.37
CA LYS A 92 -24.00 2.98 22.87
C LYS A 92 -24.78 3.65 21.73
N ARG A 93 -24.10 4.09 20.67
CA ARG A 93 -24.73 4.71 19.50
C ARG A 93 -25.55 3.72 18.66
N SER A 94 -25.11 2.46 18.59
CA SER A 94 -25.82 1.39 17.88
C SER A 94 -26.97 0.78 18.70
N LYS A 95 -26.88 0.71 20.03
CA LYS A 95 -27.98 0.24 20.91
C LYS A 95 -29.22 1.13 20.91
N VAL A 96 -29.12 2.41 20.54
CA VAL A 96 -30.30 3.29 20.41
C VAL A 96 -31.16 2.92 19.19
N ASN A 97 -30.63 2.16 18.22
CA ASN A 97 -31.30 1.91 16.94
C ASN A 97 -31.68 0.44 16.65
N SER A 98 -31.40 -0.53 17.53
CA SER A 98 -31.92 -1.89 17.30
C SER A 98 -31.87 -2.77 18.54
N CYS A 99 -33.04 -3.12 19.05
CA CYS A 99 -33.25 -4.27 19.92
C CYS A 99 -33.38 -5.50 19.02
N ASN A 100 -32.30 -6.26 18.83
CA ASN A 100 -32.35 -7.69 18.55
C ASN A 100 -30.97 -8.33 18.78
N HIS A 101 -30.99 -9.48 19.45
CA HIS A 101 -29.85 -10.38 19.68
C HIS A 101 -29.12 -10.69 18.36
N GLN A 102 -27.89 -10.23 18.19
CA GLN A 102 -27.03 -10.70 17.10
C GLN A 102 -25.60 -10.95 17.61
N SER A 103 -25.13 -12.16 17.31
CA SER A 103 -23.72 -12.57 17.28
C SER A 103 -22.82 -11.43 16.83
N GLN A 104 -21.64 -11.27 17.43
CA GLN A 104 -20.60 -10.34 16.96
C GLN A 104 -20.23 -10.66 15.50
N HIS A 105 -20.96 -10.07 14.56
CA HIS A 105 -20.74 -10.28 13.13
C HIS A 105 -19.55 -9.42 12.72
N VAL A 106 -18.41 -10.05 12.53
CA VAL A 106 -17.23 -9.42 11.94
C VAL A 106 -17.53 -9.17 10.48
N PHE A 107 -17.62 -7.90 10.08
CA PHE A 107 -17.85 -7.51 8.69
C PHE A 107 -16.59 -7.80 7.85
N SER A 108 -16.78 -8.03 6.55
CA SER A 108 -15.64 -8.10 5.63
C SER A 108 -14.94 -6.74 5.51
N PRO A 109 -13.64 -6.67 5.18
CA PRO A 109 -12.95 -5.39 4.99
C PRO A 109 -13.63 -4.47 3.97
N GLU A 110 -14.23 -5.05 2.92
CA GLU A 110 -14.99 -4.32 1.90
C GLU A 110 -16.25 -3.68 2.48
N GLU A 111 -16.96 -4.40 3.36
CA GLU A 111 -18.15 -3.89 4.07
C GLU A 111 -17.78 -2.80 5.08
N VAL A 112 -16.69 -2.97 5.83
CA VAL A 112 -16.18 -1.93 6.73
C VAL A 112 -15.84 -0.66 5.95
N LEU A 113 -15.16 -0.80 4.81
CA LEU A 113 -14.82 0.34 3.96
C LEU A 113 -16.08 1.04 3.45
N PHE A 114 -17.06 0.28 2.96
CA PHE A 114 -18.34 0.81 2.48
C PHE A 114 -19.11 1.54 3.58
N ASN A 115 -19.23 0.94 4.77
CA ASN A 115 -19.94 1.53 5.90
C ASN A 115 -19.23 2.80 6.43
N THR A 116 -17.91 2.89 6.26
CA THR A 116 -17.09 4.00 6.79
C THR A 116 -16.97 5.17 5.82
N LEU A 117 -16.80 4.89 4.52
CA LEU A 117 -16.51 5.89 3.49
C LEU A 117 -17.61 6.03 2.43
N GLY A 118 -18.59 5.13 2.42
CA GLY A 118 -19.67 5.13 1.42
C GLY A 118 -19.29 4.44 0.11
N PHE A 119 -18.14 3.77 0.02
CA PHE A 119 -17.74 2.99 -1.15
C PHE A 119 -16.85 1.79 -0.78
N SER A 120 -16.83 0.76 -1.63
CA SER A 120 -15.89 -0.36 -1.55
C SER A 120 -15.09 -0.49 -2.83
N ILE A 121 -13.85 -0.96 -2.71
CA ILE A 121 -12.97 -1.23 -3.86
C ILE A 121 -12.50 -2.68 -3.86
N THR A 122 -12.32 -3.25 -5.06
CA THR A 122 -11.73 -4.59 -5.24
C THR A 122 -10.77 -4.60 -6.43
N ARG A 123 -9.94 -5.64 -6.50
CA ARG A 123 -9.11 -5.90 -7.69
C ARG A 123 -9.90 -6.74 -8.68
N ASP A 124 -9.93 -6.34 -9.94
CA ASP A 124 -10.59 -7.10 -11.01
C ASP A 124 -9.86 -6.94 -12.36
N ARG A 125 -10.21 -7.76 -13.35
CA ARG A 125 -9.69 -7.66 -14.72
C ARG A 125 -9.99 -6.29 -15.31
N SER A 126 -8.96 -5.71 -15.92
CA SER A 126 -9.13 -4.45 -16.63
C SER A 126 -10.09 -4.61 -17.81
N SER A 127 -10.95 -3.62 -18.03
CA SER A 127 -11.77 -3.51 -19.24
C SER A 127 -10.95 -3.16 -20.49
N LEU A 128 -9.72 -2.67 -20.30
CA LEU A 128 -8.80 -2.36 -21.38
C LEU A 128 -8.02 -3.62 -21.81
N VAL A 129 -7.93 -3.81 -23.13
CA VAL A 129 -7.21 -4.92 -23.74
C VAL A 129 -5.73 -4.89 -23.30
N SER A 130 -5.22 -6.03 -22.85
CA SER A 130 -3.83 -6.22 -22.39
C SER A 130 -3.38 -5.36 -21.20
N ALA A 131 -4.31 -4.76 -20.43
CA ALA A 131 -3.97 -3.94 -19.26
C ALA A 131 -3.91 -4.73 -17.94
N GLY A 132 -4.20 -6.04 -17.96
CA GLY A 132 -4.06 -6.91 -16.78
C GLY A 132 -5.18 -6.74 -15.75
N THR A 133 -4.81 -6.40 -14.51
CA THR A 133 -5.71 -6.28 -13.35
C THR A 133 -5.68 -4.84 -12.84
N GLY A 134 -6.85 -4.26 -12.62
CA GLY A 134 -7.05 -2.92 -12.07
C GLY A 134 -7.70 -2.94 -10.69
N VAL A 135 -8.01 -1.75 -10.18
CA VAL A 135 -8.79 -1.52 -8.96
C VAL A 135 -10.10 -0.84 -9.34
N PHE A 136 -11.22 -1.38 -8.89
CA PHE A 136 -12.56 -0.96 -9.26
C PHE A 136 -13.39 -0.63 -8.03
N VAL A 137 -14.24 0.39 -8.14
CA VAL A 137 -15.29 0.65 -7.18
C VAL A 137 -16.42 -0.35 -7.43
N THR A 138 -16.75 -1.15 -6.43
CA THR A 138 -17.76 -2.22 -6.55
C THR A 138 -19.09 -1.88 -5.90
N LYS A 139 -19.08 -1.04 -4.86
CA LYS A 139 -20.28 -0.52 -4.20
C LYS A 139 -20.09 0.95 -3.89
N GLY A 140 -21.19 1.69 -3.91
CA GLY A 140 -21.21 3.11 -3.55
C GLY A 140 -20.63 4.02 -4.62
N PHE A 141 -20.21 5.21 -4.19
CA PHE A 141 -19.73 6.26 -5.08
C PHE A 141 -18.55 6.99 -4.45
N VAL A 142 -17.59 7.40 -5.28
CA VAL A 142 -16.40 8.15 -4.87
C VAL A 142 -16.49 9.58 -5.41
N PRO A 143 -16.78 10.58 -4.57
CA PRO A 143 -16.73 11.98 -4.96
C PRO A 143 -15.34 12.43 -5.41
N LYS A 144 -15.29 13.52 -6.20
CA LYS A 144 -14.03 14.19 -6.52
C LYS A 144 -13.36 14.67 -5.23
N GLY A 145 -12.06 14.41 -5.10
CA GLY A 145 -11.29 14.82 -3.93
C GLY A 145 -11.34 13.82 -2.77
N THR A 146 -11.87 12.62 -2.97
CA THR A 146 -11.86 11.57 -1.95
C THR A 146 -10.61 10.71 -2.03
N VAL A 147 -10.00 10.39 -0.88
CA VAL A 147 -8.92 9.41 -0.78
C VAL A 147 -9.50 8.01 -1.00
N VAL A 148 -9.00 7.29 -2.01
CA VAL A 148 -9.52 5.96 -2.38
C VAL A 148 -8.61 4.83 -1.93
N SER A 149 -7.32 4.96 -2.23
CA SER A 149 -6.33 3.92 -1.94
C SER A 149 -4.97 4.54 -1.69
N MET A 150 -4.15 3.80 -0.95
CA MET A 150 -2.72 4.08 -0.82
C MET A 150 -1.95 3.18 -1.78
N TYR A 151 -0.74 3.60 -2.13
CA TYR A 151 0.23 2.77 -2.85
C TYR A 151 1.29 2.28 -1.85
N PRO A 152 1.00 1.24 -1.04
CA PRO A 152 1.95 0.73 -0.07
C PRO A 152 3.14 0.09 -0.78
N GLY A 153 4.34 0.29 -0.25
CA GLY A 153 5.56 -0.15 -0.89
C GLY A 153 6.81 0.14 -0.08
N THR A 154 7.93 -0.49 -0.47
CA THR A 154 9.21 -0.27 0.17
C THR A 154 9.66 1.12 -0.25
N VAL A 155 9.91 1.98 0.73
CA VAL A 155 10.32 3.36 0.49
C VAL A 155 11.84 3.40 0.36
N TYR A 156 12.33 3.76 -0.82
CA TYR A 156 13.73 4.01 -1.08
C TYR A 156 13.98 5.51 -1.21
N ARG A 157 14.96 6.01 -0.48
CA ARG A 157 15.44 7.40 -0.62
C ARG A 157 16.20 7.59 -1.92
N LYS A 158 16.32 8.83 -2.37
CA LYS A 158 16.92 9.23 -3.67
C LYS A 158 18.27 8.58 -4.02
N HIS A 159 19.08 8.24 -3.02
CA HIS A 159 20.42 7.67 -3.20
C HIS A 159 20.54 6.20 -2.79
N GLU A 160 19.43 5.56 -2.40
CA GLU A 160 19.45 4.15 -2.01
C GLU A 160 19.51 3.25 -3.24
N PRO A 161 20.35 2.20 -3.20
CA PRO A 161 20.52 1.31 -4.34
C PRO A 161 19.30 0.39 -4.52
N ILE A 162 18.67 0.45 -5.70
CA ILE A 162 17.51 -0.39 -6.03
C ILE A 162 17.71 -1.25 -7.29
N PHE A 163 18.96 -1.37 -7.77
CA PHE A 163 19.25 -1.88 -9.11
C PHE A 163 18.51 -3.19 -9.42
N PHE A 164 18.70 -4.22 -8.60
CA PHE A 164 18.11 -5.53 -8.82
C PHE A 164 16.59 -5.55 -8.65
N GLN A 165 16.04 -4.82 -7.68
CA GLN A 165 14.60 -4.67 -7.46
C GLN A 165 13.91 -3.93 -8.61
N SER A 166 14.66 -3.06 -9.30
CA SER A 166 14.15 -2.25 -10.40
C SER A 166 14.07 -2.98 -11.74
N LEU A 167 14.77 -4.10 -11.90
CA LEU A 167 14.87 -4.81 -13.18
C LEU A 167 13.52 -5.41 -13.57
N GLY A 168 12.85 -4.78 -14.54
CA GLY A 168 11.57 -5.26 -15.05
C GLY A 168 10.42 -5.17 -14.05
N ASN A 169 10.57 -4.36 -12.99
CA ASN A 169 9.52 -4.12 -12.02
C ASN A 169 8.68 -2.90 -12.45
N PRO A 170 7.41 -3.12 -12.87
CA PRO A 170 6.49 -2.03 -13.22
C PRO A 170 5.83 -1.39 -12.00
N PHE A 171 5.96 -1.98 -10.81
CA PHE A 171 5.33 -1.52 -9.57
C PHE A 171 6.21 -0.54 -8.77
N ILE A 172 7.28 -0.03 -9.36
CA ILE A 172 8.07 1.05 -8.76
C ILE A 172 7.46 2.38 -9.18
N PHE A 173 6.88 3.08 -8.22
CA PHE A 173 6.41 4.44 -8.34
C PHE A 173 7.52 5.42 -7.95
N ARG A 174 7.74 6.45 -8.77
CA ARG A 174 8.72 7.51 -8.48
C ARG A 174 8.00 8.80 -8.10
N CYS A 175 8.24 9.26 -6.88
CA CYS A 175 7.78 10.55 -6.40
C CYS A 175 8.64 11.69 -6.97
N ILE A 176 8.09 12.91 -6.95
CA ILE A 176 8.73 14.10 -7.53
C ILE A 176 10.02 14.50 -6.82
N ASP A 177 10.13 14.21 -5.52
CA ASP A 177 11.29 14.42 -4.67
C ASP A 177 12.42 13.40 -4.91
N GLY A 178 12.16 12.38 -5.75
CA GLY A 178 13.08 11.30 -6.05
C GLY A 178 12.98 10.11 -5.11
N VAL A 179 12.03 10.09 -4.17
CA VAL A 179 11.66 8.89 -3.40
C VAL A 179 11.05 7.86 -4.36
N LEU A 180 11.36 6.59 -4.13
CA LEU A 180 10.83 5.47 -4.90
C LEU A 180 10.02 4.57 -3.97
N ILE A 181 8.82 4.20 -4.39
CA ILE A 181 7.93 3.29 -3.67
C ILE A 181 7.81 2.01 -4.49
N ASP A 182 8.31 0.90 -3.97
CA ASP A 182 8.19 -0.42 -4.60
C ASP A 182 6.99 -1.20 -4.04
N GLY A 183 5.89 -1.18 -4.78
CA GLY A 183 4.66 -1.89 -4.43
C GLY A 183 4.61 -3.35 -4.88
N ASN A 184 5.73 -3.91 -5.37
CA ASN A 184 5.77 -5.30 -5.84
C ASN A 184 5.75 -6.28 -4.67
N ASP A 185 4.72 -7.12 -4.63
CA ASP A 185 4.49 -8.13 -3.59
C ASP A 185 5.19 -9.47 -3.89
N LYS A 186 6.11 -9.53 -4.87
CA LYS A 186 6.81 -10.74 -5.29
C LYS A 186 8.34 -10.61 -5.24
N GLY A 187 9.02 -11.76 -5.19
CA GLY A 187 10.47 -11.86 -5.36
C GLY A 187 11.28 -11.05 -4.35
N LEU A 188 12.35 -10.39 -4.84
CA LEU A 188 13.25 -9.58 -4.03
C LEU A 188 12.54 -8.40 -3.35
N SER A 189 11.56 -7.79 -4.01
CA SER A 189 10.77 -6.67 -3.46
C SER A 189 10.01 -7.09 -2.20
N ARG A 190 9.39 -8.28 -2.21
CA ARG A 190 8.68 -8.84 -1.05
C ARG A 190 9.61 -9.14 0.13
N SER A 191 10.87 -9.51 -0.13
CA SER A 191 11.80 -9.96 0.92
C SER A 191 12.14 -8.87 1.94
N VAL A 192 11.91 -7.60 1.61
CA VAL A 192 12.20 -6.47 2.51
C VAL A 192 11.22 -6.40 3.69
N TYR A 193 10.04 -7.03 3.58
CA TYR A 193 8.97 -7.00 4.59
C TYR A 193 8.92 -8.20 5.54
N ARG A 194 9.91 -9.08 5.48
CA ARG A 194 9.93 -10.33 6.28
C ARG A 194 10.63 -10.14 7.61
#